data_AF-A0A7X7HAG1-F1
#
_entry.id   AF-A0A7X7HAG1-F1
#
_cell.length_a   1.000
_cell.length_b   1.000
_cell.length_c   1.000
_cell.angle_alpha   90.00
_cell.angle_beta   90.00
_cell.angle_gamma   90.00
#
_symmetry.space_group_name_H-M   'P 1'
#
loop_
_entity.id
_entity.type
_entity.pdbx_description
1 polymer ?
#
loop_
_entity_poly.entity_id
_entity_poly.type
_entity_poly.pdbx_seq_one_letter_code
_entity_poly.pdbx_strand_id
1 'polypeptide(L)' 'MKPEIIEKIMKFVQERDWDQFHTGENLAKALIIEAAELLELFQWKQELTDYEGLQEELADVFIYAIMLSE' A
#
# COMPACT_ATOMS: atom_id res chain seq x y z
N MET A 1 -12.56 -3.46 5.67
CA MET A 1 -12.65 -2.30 4.75
C MET A 1 -14.07 -2.17 4.21
N LYS A 2 -14.45 -1.03 3.61
CA LYS A 2 -15.68 -0.98 2.79
C LYS A 2 -15.50 -1.91 1.58
N PRO A 3 -16.45 -2.83 1.27
CA PRO A 3 -16.33 -3.77 0.15
C PRO A 3 -16.00 -3.07 -1.18
N GLU A 4 -16.61 -1.90 -1.40
CA GLU A 4 -16.41 -1.03 -2.57
C GLU A 4 -14.94 -0.65 -2.82
N ILE A 5 -14.11 -0.55 -1.77
CA ILE A 5 -12.68 -0.21 -1.90
C ILE A 5 -11.88 -1.43 -2.38
N ILE A 6 -12.15 -2.60 -1.79
CA ILE A 6 -11.47 -3.85 -2.16
C ILE A 6 -11.78 -4.17 -3.63
N GLU A 7 -13.05 -4.04 -4.04
CA GLU A 7 -13.45 -4.23 -5.44
C GLU A 7 -12.73 -3.29 -6.39
N LYS A 8 -12.53 -2.01 -6.02
CA LYS A 8 -11.77 -1.06 -6.84
C LYS A 8 -10.31 -1.45 -6.98
N ILE A 9 -9.66 -1.89 -5.90
CA ILE A 9 -8.26 -2.35 -5.92
C ILE A 9 -8.15 -3.60 -6.82
N MET A 10 -9.00 -4.60 -6.60
CA MET A 10 -8.99 -5.84 -7.39
C MET A 10 -9.22 -5.58 -8.87
N LYS A 11 -10.18 -4.70 -9.21
CA LYS A 11 -10.42 -4.28 -10.59
C LYS A 11 -9.20 -3.60 -11.21
N PHE A 12 -8.54 -2.70 -10.47
CA PHE A 12 -7.35 -2.00 -10.94
C PHE A 12 -6.20 -2.98 -11.27
N VAL A 13 -5.99 -3.98 -10.41
CA VAL A 13 -4.99 -5.04 -10.57
C VAL A 13 -5.30 -5.90 -11.80
N GLN A 14 -6.55 -6.37 -11.92
CA GLN A 14 -6.99 -7.22 -13.02
C GLN A 14 -6.92 -6.50 -14.38
N GLU A 15 -7.31 -5.23 -14.45
CA GLU A 15 -7.23 -4.43 -15.68
C GLU A 15 -5.79 -4.30 -16.22
N ARG A 16 -4.79 -4.53 -15.37
CA ARG A 16 -3.36 -4.47 -15.71
C ARG A 16 -2.70 -5.83 -15.82
N ASP A 17 -3.44 -6.92 -15.60
CA ASP A 17 -2.90 -8.28 -15.54
C ASP A 17 -1.78 -8.39 -14.50
N TRP A 18 -1.87 -7.65 -13.38
CA TRP A 18 -0.81 -7.60 -12.37
C TRP A 18 -0.90 -8.70 -11.31
N ASP A 19 -2.03 -9.40 -11.24
CA ASP A 19 -2.26 -10.51 -10.32
C ASP A 19 -1.22 -11.64 -10.50
N GLN A 20 -0.66 -11.81 -11.70
CA GLN A 20 0.43 -12.75 -11.96
C GLN A 20 1.69 -12.49 -11.11
N PHE A 21 1.90 -11.27 -10.63
CA PHE A 21 3.03 -10.89 -9.78
C PHE A 21 2.72 -10.94 -8.28
N HIS A 22 1.44 -11.10 -7.91
CA HIS A 22 0.95 -10.99 -6.53
C HIS A 22 1.10 -12.31 -5.75
N THR A 23 2.31 -12.86 -5.73
CA THR A 23 2.65 -13.94 -4.79
C THR A 23 2.68 -13.40 -3.36
N GLY A 24 2.39 -14.25 -2.37
CA GLY A 24 2.44 -13.83 -0.96
C GLY A 24 3.80 -13.25 -0.54
N GLU A 25 4.90 -13.76 -1.10
CA GLU A 25 6.25 -13.20 -0.89
C GLU A 25 6.38 -11.79 -1.48
N ASN A 26 5.91 -11.57 -2.72
CA ASN A 26 6.02 -10.27 -3.37
C ASN A 26 5.15 -9.22 -2.67
N LEU A 27 3.93 -9.58 -2.27
CA LEU A 27 3.03 -8.68 -1.56
C LEU A 27 3.56 -8.32 -0.17
N ALA A 28 4.14 -9.28 0.56
CA ALA A 28 4.80 -9.00 1.84
C ALA A 28 6.01 -8.07 1.68
N LYS A 29 6.79 -8.23 0.60
CA LYS A 29 7.90 -7.33 0.26
C LYS A 29 7.41 -5.92 -0.09
N ALA A 30 6.38 -5.80 -0.92
CA ALA A 30 5.79 -4.52 -1.26
C ALA A 30 5.28 -3.80 0.00
N LEU A 31 4.53 -4.49 0.85
CA LEU A 31 4.03 -3.93 2.12
C LEU A 31 5.15 -3.36 3.01
N ILE A 32 6.29 -4.06 3.14
CA ILE A 32 7.39 -3.54 3.98
C ILE A 32 8.14 -2.39 3.30
N ILE A 33 8.16 -2.32 1.97
CA ILE A 33 8.72 -1.19 1.22
C ILE A 33 7.88 0.07 1.51
N GLU A 34 6.56 0.02 1.30
CA GLU A 34 5.71 1.20 1.55
C GLU A 34 5.67 1.60 3.02
N ALA A 35 5.77 0.63 3.94
CA ALA A 35 5.89 0.94 5.36
C ALA A 35 7.21 1.66 5.69
N ALA A 36 8.27 1.43 4.91
CA ALA A 36 9.54 2.15 5.04
C ALA A 36 9.45 3.55 4.41
N GLU A 37 8.72 3.73 3.31
CA GLU A 37 8.44 5.06 2.72
C GLU A 37 7.61 5.92 3.68
N LEU A 38 6.58 5.33 4.31
CA LEU A 38 5.84 5.96 5.41
C LEU A 38 6.75 6.39 6.56
N LEU A 39 7.74 5.56 6.93
CA LEU A 39 8.70 5.88 7.98
C LEU A 39 9.63 7.04 7.58
N GLU A 40 9.95 7.18 6.30
CA GLU A 40 10.83 8.23 5.78
C GLU A 40 10.31 9.63 6.09
N LEU A 41 8.97 9.82 6.09
CA LEU A 41 8.31 11.07 6.46
C LEU A 41 8.70 11.58 7.86
N PHE A 42 9.15 10.69 8.74
CA PHE A 42 9.57 10.97 10.11
C PHE A 42 11.08 10.84 10.33
N GLN A 43 11.87 10.50 9.30
CA GLN A 43 13.29 10.16 9.45
C GLN A 43 14.13 11.30 10.05
N TRP A 44 13.85 12.54 9.64
CA TRP A 44 14.64 13.72 10.02
C TRP A 44 13.88 14.75 10.84
N LYS A 45 12.59 14.50 11.15
CA LYS A 45 11.72 15.45 11.84
C LYS A 45 10.79 14.69 12.81
N GLN A 46 10.59 15.25 14.00
CA GLN A 46 9.61 14.71 14.95
C GLN A 46 8.17 15.10 14.61
N GLU A 47 7.97 16.22 13.91
CA GLU A 47 6.66 16.71 13.51
C GLU A 47 6.41 16.44 12.02
N LEU A 48 5.20 15.95 11.72
CA LEU A 48 4.77 15.72 10.36
C LEU A 48 4.54 17.05 9.64
N THR A 49 5.29 17.28 8.56
CA THR A 49 5.12 18.46 7.72
C THR A 49 4.44 18.16 6.39
N ASP A 50 4.41 16.89 5.99
CA ASP A 50 3.87 16.44 4.71
C ASP A 50 2.65 15.52 4.95
N TYR A 51 1.47 16.14 4.96
CA TYR A 51 0.22 15.42 5.16
C TYR A 51 -0.26 14.70 3.90
N GLU A 52 0.13 15.17 2.72
CA GLU A 52 -0.23 14.54 1.45
C GLU A 52 0.58 13.24 1.30
N GLY A 53 1.90 13.31 1.48
CA GLY A 53 2.76 12.12 1.53
C GLY A 53 2.30 11.12 2.60
N LEU A 54 1.91 11.58 3.79
CA LEU A 54 1.33 10.67 4.81
C LEU A 54 0.12 9.90 4.29
N GLN A 55 -0.78 10.58 3.58
CA GLN A 55 -1.99 9.95 3.05
C GLN A 55 -1.68 8.95 1.94
N GLU A 56 -0.72 9.27 1.08
CA GLU A 56 -0.24 8.40 0.00
C GLU A 56 0.40 7.13 0.57
N GLU A 57 1.44 7.26 1.39
CA GLU A 57 2.17 6.10 1.92
C GLU A 57 1.29 5.21 2.81
N LEU A 58 0.39 5.82 3.58
CA LEU A 58 -0.55 5.05 4.39
C LEU A 58 -1.58 4.31 3.52
N ALA A 59 -2.01 4.90 2.41
CA ALA A 59 -2.89 4.24 1.46
C ALA A 59 -2.18 3.04 0.82
N ASP A 60 -0.91 3.18 0.45
CA ASP A 60 -0.14 2.11 -0.17
C ASP A 60 0.12 0.94 0.78
N VAL A 61 0.48 1.21 2.04
CA VAL A 61 0.55 0.18 3.09
C VAL A 61 -0.78 -0.56 3.22
N PHE A 62 -1.91 0.14 3.22
CA PHE A 62 -3.22 -0.50 3.32
C PHE A 62 -3.56 -1.32 2.07
N ILE A 63 -3.25 -0.84 0.88
CA ILE A 63 -3.51 -1.54 -0.38
C ILE A 63 -2.77 -2.88 -0.38
N TYR A 64 -1.47 -2.91 -0.09
CA TYR A 64 -0.74 -4.18 -0.05
C TYR A 64 -1.14 -5.07 1.12
N ALA A 65 -1.54 -4.51 2.27
CA ALA A 65 -2.04 -5.30 3.39
C ALA A 65 -3.34 -6.03 3.04
N ILE A 66 -4.26 -5.35 2.35
CA ILE A 66 -5.50 -5.94 1.86
C ILE A 66 -5.18 -7.03 0.84
N MET A 67 -4.37 -6.71 -0.17
CA MET A 67 -4.02 -7.67 -1.22
C MET A 67 -3.33 -8.92 -0.68
N LEU A 68 -2.52 -8.81 0.38
CA LEU A 68 -1.88 -9.94 1.04
C LEU A 68 -2.85 -10.79 1.88
N SER A 69 -3.98 -10.21 2.31
CA SER A 69 -4.96 -10.88 3.16
C SER A 69 -6.03 -11.67 2.40
N GLU A 70 -6.15 -11.45 1.10
CA GLU A 70 -7.07 -12.16 0.18
C GLU A 70 -6.36 -13.36 -0.47
#